data_AF-A0A6L2QBG1-F1
#
_entry.id   AF-A0A6L2QBG1-F1
#
_cell.length_a   1.000
_cell.length_b   1.000
_cell.length_c   1.000
_cell.angle_alpha   90.00
_cell.angle_beta   90.00
_cell.angle_gamma   90.00
#
_symmetry.space_group_name_H-M   'P 1'
#
loop_
_entity.id
_entity.type
_entity.pdbx_description
1 polymer ?
#
loop_
_entity_poly.entity_id
_entity_poly.type
_entity_poly.pdbx_seq_one_letter_code
_entity_poly.pdbx_strand_id
1 'polypeptide(L)' 'ARRVPVPDERYEYLCSYFKPLSKVPAFLNVVDIAGLVKGASEGQGLGNAFLSHIKACDALFHLS' A
#
# COMPACT_ATOMS: atom_id res chain seq x y z
N ALA A 1 -7.51 0.89 -2.79
CA ALA A 1 -6.09 0.55 -3.00
C ALA A 1 -5.51 1.49 -4.07
N ARG A 2 -4.34 2.08 -3.84
CA ARG A 2 -3.62 2.88 -4.84
C ARG A 2 -2.40 2.07 -5.32
N ARG A 3 -2.14 2.10 -6.63
CA ARG A 3 -0.89 1.57 -7.20
C ARG A 3 0.15 2.68 -7.18
N VAL A 4 1.21 2.49 -6.40
CA VAL A 4 2.28 3.47 -6.26
C VAL A 4 3.53 2.91 -6.96
N PRO A 5 4.14 3.63 -7.91
CA PRO A 5 5.37 3.18 -8.53
C PRO A 5 6.49 3.11 -7.49
N VAL A 6 7.31 2.05 -7.57
CA VAL A 6 8.44 1.87 -6.67
C VAL A 6 9.61 2.72 -7.20
N PRO A 7 10.16 3.66 -6.39
CA PRO A 7 11.37 4.38 -6.77
C PRO A 7 12.55 3.41 -6.84
N ASP A 8 13.19 3.30 -8.00
CA ASP A 8 14.32 2.38 -8.23
C ASP A 8 15.34 3.02 -9.21
N GLU A 9 16.50 3.40 -8.68
CA GLU A 9 17.58 4.01 -9.45
C GLU A 9 18.12 3.09 -10.56
N ARG A 10 18.05 1.76 -10.37
CA ARG A 10 18.51 0.78 -11.36
C ARG A 10 17.59 0.78 -12.58
N TYR A 11 16.29 0.89 -12.33
CA TYR A 11 15.28 1.01 -13.38
C TYR A 11 15.49 2.29 -14.21
N GLU A 12 15.72 3.42 -13.53
CA GLU A 12 15.98 4.70 -14.19
C GLU A 12 17.27 4.66 -15.02
N TYR A 13 18.34 4.05 -14.50
CA TYR A 13 19.57 3.84 -15.24
C TYR A 13 19.34 3.05 -16.54
N LEU A 14 18.65 1.90 -16.48
CA LEU A 14 18.37 1.10 -17.67
C LEU A 14 17.49 1.84 -18.69
N CYS A 15 16.48 2.56 -18.21
CA CYS A 15 15.60 3.36 -19.06
C CYS A 15 16.34 4.51 -19.77
N SER A 16 17.34 5.11 -19.11
CA SER A 16 18.15 6.19 -19.70
C SER A 16 19.20 5.65 -20.67
N TYR A 17 19.82 4.50 -20.36
CA TYR A 17 20.85 3.86 -21.18
C TYR A 17 20.27 3.28 -22.47
N PHE A 18 19.18 2.48 -22.37
CA PHE A 18 18.62 1.77 -23.52
C PHE A 18 17.54 2.55 -24.29
N LYS A 19 16.98 3.62 -23.70
CA LYS A 19 15.93 4.47 -24.31
C LYS A 19 14.77 3.68 -24.96
N PRO A 20 14.14 2.74 -24.23
CA PRO A 20 13.06 1.94 -24.79
C PRO A 20 11.82 2.80 -25.12
N LEU A 21 11.02 2.35 -26.09
CA LEU A 21 9.76 3.00 -26.49
C LEU A 21 8.71 2.99 -25.37
N SER A 22 8.79 2.04 -24.44
CA SER A 22 7.89 1.91 -23.30
C SER A 22 8.67 1.69 -22.02
N LYS A 23 8.18 2.28 -20.93
CA LYS A 23 8.77 2.27 -19.60
C LYS A 23 7.69 1.85 -18.61
N VAL A 24 7.85 0.67 -18.00
CA VAL A 24 6.89 0.13 -17.02
C VAL A 24 7.63 -0.16 -15.71
N PRO A 25 7.41 0.62 -14.64
CA PRO A 25 8.07 0.39 -13.35
C PRO A 25 7.38 -0.73 -12.56
N ALA A 26 8.02 -1.15 -11.46
CA ALA A 26 7.37 -1.96 -10.44
C ALA A 26 6.35 -1.11 -9.66
N PHE A 27 5.33 -1.76 -9.10
CA PHE A 27 4.28 -1.09 -8.32
C PHE A 27 4.03 -1.78 -6.99
N LEU A 28 3.82 -0.97 -5.95
CA LEU A 28 3.31 -1.39 -4.65
C LEU A 28 1.82 -1.02 -4.55
N ASN A 29 1.00 -1.98 -4.10
CA ASN A 29 -0.40 -1.72 -3.78
C ASN A 29 -0.51 -1.24 -2.34
N VAL A 30 -0.98 -0.01 -2.14
CA VAL A 30 -1.17 0.58 -0.81
C VAL A 30 -2.67 0.71 -0.54
N VAL A 31 -3.11 0.14 0.57
CA VAL A 31 -4.50 0.25 1.05
C VAL A 31 -4.50 1.16 2.27
N ASP A 32 -5.32 2.20 2.22
CA ASP A 32 -5.62 3.01 3.40
C ASP A 32 -6.69 2.27 4.23
N ILE A 33 -6.34 1.94 5.47
CA ILE A 33 -7.23 1.25 6.39
C ILE A 33 -7.77 2.32 7.34
N ALA A 34 -9.08 2.58 7.25
CA ALA A 34 -9.75 3.47 8.18
C ALA A 34 -9.47 3.02 9.62
N GLY A 35 -8.86 3.88 10.43
CA GLY A 35 -8.46 3.55 11.79
C GLY A 35 -9.64 3.22 12.71
N LEU A 36 -9.35 2.54 13.83
CA LEU A 36 -10.31 2.36 14.90
C LEU A 36 -10.69 3.74 15.47
N VAL A 37 -11.97 4.10 15.37
CA VAL A 37 -12.50 5.26 16.09
C VAL A 37 -12.57 4.98 17.59
N LYS A 38 -12.45 6.02 18.42
CA LYS A 38 -12.70 5.91 19.88
C LYS A 38 -14.07 5.23 20.10
N GLY A 39 -14.09 4.14 20.85
CA GLY A 39 -15.30 3.33 21.09
C GLY A 39 -15.39 2.02 20.28
N ALA A 40 -14.43 1.72 19.38
CA ALA A 40 -14.45 0.47 18.61
C ALA A 40 -14.33 -0.81 19.47
N SER A 41 -13.88 -0.70 20.72
CA SER A 41 -13.82 -1.79 21.71
C SER A 41 -15.16 -2.11 22.38
N GLU A 42 -16.19 -1.27 22.20
CA GLU A 42 -17.51 -1.42 22.85
C GLU A 42 -18.47 -2.36 22.07
N GLY A 43 -17.96 -3.10 21.08
CA GLY A 43 -18.70 -4.20 20.45
C GLY A 43 -19.62 -3.83 19.28
N GLN A 44 -19.61 -2.59 18.80
CA GLN A 44 -20.41 -2.10 17.65
C GLN A 44 -19.95 -2.66 16.28
N GLY A 45 -19.09 -3.69 16.23
CA GLY A 45 -18.62 -4.32 14.99
C GLY A 45 -17.54 -3.55 14.20
N LEU A 46 -17.27 -2.28 14.52
CA LEU A 46 -16.25 -1.46 13.88
C LEU A 46 -14.83 -2.02 14.02
N GLY A 47 -14.52 -2.65 15.17
CA GLY A 47 -13.24 -3.33 15.37
C GLY A 47 -13.03 -4.56 14.48
N ASN A 48 -14.09 -5.32 14.21
CA ASN A 48 -14.02 -6.51 13.36
C ASN A 48 -13.82 -6.14 11.89
N ALA A 49 -14.45 -5.06 11.42
CA ALA A 49 -14.23 -4.54 10.08
C ALA A 49 -12.77 -4.13 9.88
N PHE A 50 -12.20 -3.39 10.85
CA PHE A 50 -10.79 -3.02 10.84
C PHE A 50 -9.85 -4.24 10.77
N LEU A 51 -10.06 -5.24 11.62
CA LEU A 51 -9.26 -6.47 11.61
C LEU A 51 -9.39 -7.26 10.31
N SER A 52 -10.59 -7.28 9.70
CA SER A 52 -10.81 -7.91 8.39
C SER A 52 -9.98 -7.24 7.29
N HIS A 53 -9.92 -5.90 7.28
CA HIS A 53 -9.10 -5.14 6.32
C HIS A 53 -7.60 -5.39 6.52
N ILE A 54 -7.13 -5.50 7.76
CA ILE A 54 -5.73 -5.85 8.06
C ILE A 54 -5.41 -7.26 7.56
N LYS A 55 -6.29 -8.24 7.81
CA LYS A 55 -6.08 -9.63 7.38
C LYS A 55 -6.00 -9.80 5.86
N ALA A 56 -6.57 -8.86 5.10
CA ALA A 56 -6.51 -8.86 3.65
C ALA A 56 -5.20 -8.25 3.09
N CYS A 57 -4.28 -7.78 3.95
CA CYS A 57 -3.01 -7.19 3.56
C CYS A 57 -1.83 -8.10 3.95
N ASP A 58 -0.83 -8.18 3.08
CA ASP A 58 0.38 -9.00 3.33
C ASP A 58 1.41 -8.30 4.24
N ALA A 59 1.31 -6.96 4.36
CA ALA A 59 2.21 -6.15 5.15
C ALA A 59 1.46 -4.96 5.80
N LEU A 60 2.01 -4.47 6.92
CA LEU A 60 1.44 -3.35 7.67
C LEU A 60 2.45 -2.21 7.78
N PHE A 61 1.99 -0.99 7.52
CA PHE A 61 2.70 0.24 7.84
C PHE A 61 2.09 0.85 9.10
N HIS A 62 2.87 0.89 10.19
CA HIS A 62 2.48 1.61 11.39
C HIS A 62 3.03 3.04 11.32
N LEU A 63 2.13 4.02 11.35
CA LEU A 63 2.48 5.44 11.42
C LEU A 63 2.41 5.85 12.88
N SER A 64 3.56 6.20 13.45
CA SER A 64 3.74 6.69 14.82
C SER A 64 3.96 8.19 14.86
#